data_AF-A0A7T9HGC1-F1
#
_entry.id   AF-A0A7T9HGC1-F1
#
_cell.length_a   1.000
_cell.length_b   1.000
_cell.length_c   1.000
_cell.angle_alpha   90.00
_cell.angle_beta   90.00
_cell.angle_gamma   90.00
#
_symmetry.space_group_name_H-M   'P 1'
#
loop_
_entity.id
_entity.type
_entity.pdbx_description
1 polymer ?
#
loop_
_entity_poly.entity_id
_entity_poly.type
_entity_poly.pdbx_seq_one_letter_code
_entity_poly.pdbx_strand_id
1 'polypeptide(L)'
;MLGNKLIPHFVADRPMSLRILSGLDIHTHPVHFGLMLQACGSENYRNMVSRFPCLELEYCSVIHGKCPYNGDISRCNSGQIVKKLVTTIADSGVFTKNGSSIDYNELFARYQSMGVERGIIFDELGDCTATIVSAKKGLDIYSQRSYSFQLLGVTQGRSPDEYLKCYEQLVKLGFTEIAIGGLLTKKVNTARYAHSNKEEIEDIVKKIKSEWNPDRLFVLGVYNPKRHEFLENLGVHAADYKGWIFQYTHRFPDPHLHHLDRILQTQSFIEKNIFSRMSGKPAVERSIHNISISLSANIQVKGRRVYVKNGKGNHSHTTINQIVVISCGKTKKQVPFCESKEAYLGKSFLMKRKFAEATKLPWFILSAKYGLLRPETIINPNYDKTIKNKNDINILANVIQDQFPRFSGLNDVKEIVFLGPISYLKSLRIALNGNNEIIINHLTEGLNQGKALQKIKKLLQEEEQNGFIRLPIESTQNSETRIQERFTLNTASCKE
;
A
#
# COMPACT_ATOMS: atom_id res chain seq x y z
N MET A 1 -5.06 24.30 -10.60
CA MET A 1 -5.50 23.41 -11.69
C MET A 1 -4.70 22.13 -11.59
N LEU A 2 -5.34 20.98 -11.38
CA LEU A 2 -4.67 19.69 -11.57
C LEU A 2 -4.28 19.66 -13.05
N GLY A 3 -2.99 19.61 -13.38
CA GLY A 3 -2.56 19.46 -14.77
C GLY A 3 -3.22 18.24 -15.42
N ASN A 4 -3.13 18.10 -16.74
CA ASN A 4 -3.71 17.03 -17.58
C ASN A 4 -3.24 15.59 -17.23
N LYS A 5 -3.18 15.24 -15.95
CA LYS A 5 -2.74 13.94 -15.44
C LYS A 5 -3.89 12.97 -15.47
N LEU A 6 -3.60 11.76 -15.92
CA LEU A 6 -4.56 10.68 -15.99
C LEU A 6 -4.95 10.20 -14.58
N ILE A 7 -6.26 10.16 -14.29
CA ILE A 7 -6.80 9.61 -13.04
C ILE A 7 -7.20 8.15 -13.27
N PRO A 8 -6.49 7.16 -12.68
CA PRO A 8 -6.87 5.76 -12.78
C PRO A 8 -8.14 5.51 -11.95
N HIS A 9 -9.16 4.94 -12.58
CA HIS A 9 -10.40 4.55 -11.91
C HIS A 9 -10.39 3.05 -11.60
N PHE A 10 -10.52 2.69 -10.33
CA PHE A 10 -10.53 1.30 -9.91
C PHE A 10 -11.97 0.76 -9.95
N VAL A 11 -12.22 -0.24 -10.77
CA VAL A 11 -13.52 -0.93 -10.80
C VAL A 11 -13.75 -1.63 -9.47
N ALA A 12 -14.68 -1.11 -8.69
CA ALA A 12 -14.92 -1.48 -7.30
C ALA A 12 -16.31 -2.12 -7.15
N ASP A 13 -16.56 -3.25 -7.80
CA ASP A 13 -17.86 -3.93 -7.92
C ASP A 13 -18.31 -4.74 -6.68
N ARG A 14 -17.58 -4.68 -5.56
CA ARG A 14 -17.89 -5.48 -4.37
C ARG A 14 -17.39 -4.81 -3.08
N PRO A 15 -17.96 -5.15 -1.91
CA PRO A 15 -17.54 -4.61 -0.61
C PRO A 15 -16.03 -4.68 -0.35
N MET A 16 -15.39 -5.80 -0.74
CA MET A 16 -13.97 -5.99 -0.55
C MET A 16 -13.13 -4.97 -1.33
N SER A 17 -13.58 -4.54 -2.52
CA SER A 17 -12.87 -3.52 -3.30
C SER A 17 -12.78 -2.21 -2.54
N LEU A 18 -13.89 -1.77 -1.93
CA LEU A 18 -13.95 -0.55 -1.14
C LEU A 18 -13.01 -0.64 0.08
N ARG A 19 -12.96 -1.79 0.75
CA ARG A 19 -12.05 -2.02 1.89
C ARG A 19 -10.58 -1.95 1.51
N ILE A 20 -10.23 -2.52 0.35
CA ILE A 20 -8.85 -2.47 -0.17
C ILE A 20 -8.46 -1.02 -0.48
N LEU A 21 -9.29 -0.31 -1.26
CA LEU A 21 -9.01 1.03 -1.75
C LEU A 21 -9.00 2.10 -0.64
N SER A 22 -9.84 1.94 0.39
CA SER A 22 -9.84 2.84 1.56
C SER A 22 -8.60 2.71 2.45
N GLY A 23 -7.83 1.62 2.35
CA GLY A 23 -6.61 1.39 3.15
C GLY A 23 -5.30 1.61 2.40
N LEU A 24 -5.34 2.24 1.22
CA LEU A 24 -4.13 2.62 0.49
C LEU A 24 -3.36 3.72 1.24
N ASP A 25 -2.02 3.72 1.17
CA ASP A 25 -1.19 4.75 1.81
C ASP A 25 -1.24 6.09 1.07
N ILE A 26 -2.34 6.83 1.25
CA ILE A 26 -2.54 8.15 0.67
C ILE A 26 -1.65 9.25 1.29
N HIS A 27 -1.09 9.02 2.48
CA HIS A 27 -0.19 9.98 3.13
C HIS A 27 1.18 9.94 2.46
N THR A 28 1.69 8.73 2.20
CA THR A 28 2.87 8.57 1.36
C THR A 28 2.56 9.00 -0.07
N HIS A 29 1.44 8.56 -0.64
CA HIS A 29 1.07 8.82 -2.04
C HIS A 29 -0.20 9.70 -2.17
N PRO A 30 -0.07 11.03 -2.12
CA PRO A 30 -1.21 11.95 -2.24
C PRO A 30 -1.65 12.09 -3.71
N VAL A 31 -2.05 10.99 -4.34
CA VAL A 31 -2.45 10.91 -5.75
C VAL A 31 -3.96 10.86 -5.87
N HIS A 32 -4.49 11.51 -6.90
CA HIS A 32 -5.90 11.39 -7.24
C HIS A 32 -6.17 10.03 -7.89
N PHE A 33 -7.28 9.39 -7.48
CA PHE A 33 -7.76 8.17 -8.10
C PHE A 33 -9.29 8.14 -8.14
N GLY A 34 -9.84 7.30 -9.00
CA GLY A 34 -11.29 7.16 -9.15
C GLY A 34 -11.81 5.84 -8.60
N LEU A 35 -13.07 5.83 -8.18
CA LEU A 35 -13.86 4.61 -7.97
C LEU A 35 -14.83 4.47 -9.14
N MET A 36 -14.72 3.37 -9.88
CA MET A 36 -15.69 2.96 -10.89
C MET A 36 -16.64 1.93 -10.27
N LEU A 37 -17.84 2.37 -9.93
CA LEU A 37 -18.81 1.67 -9.08
C LEU A 37 -19.91 1.03 -9.93
N GLN A 38 -20.75 0.18 -9.35
CA GLN A 38 -21.88 -0.44 -10.06
C GLN A 38 -23.21 -0.17 -9.36
N ALA A 39 -24.15 0.48 -10.04
CA ALA A 39 -25.48 0.76 -9.48
C ALA A 39 -26.26 -0.51 -9.14
N CYS A 40 -26.12 -1.55 -9.97
CA CYS A 40 -26.80 -2.83 -9.79
C CYS A 40 -26.17 -3.77 -8.75
N GLY A 41 -25.25 -3.27 -7.90
CA GLY A 41 -24.76 -4.02 -6.74
C GLY A 41 -25.85 -4.30 -5.69
N SER A 42 -25.53 -5.05 -4.64
CA SER A 42 -26.44 -5.23 -3.49
C SER A 42 -26.71 -3.91 -2.77
N GLU A 43 -27.84 -3.79 -2.06
CA GLU A 43 -28.15 -2.62 -1.23
C GLU A 43 -27.07 -2.34 -0.18
N ASN A 44 -26.57 -3.39 0.50
CA ASN A 44 -25.45 -3.26 1.42
C ASN A 44 -24.20 -2.66 0.75
N TYR A 45 -23.89 -3.05 -0.48
CA TYR A 45 -22.78 -2.47 -1.23
C TYR A 45 -23.03 -0.98 -1.55
N ARG A 46 -24.23 -0.60 -2.02
CA ARG A 46 -24.57 0.82 -2.25
C ARG A 46 -24.48 1.66 -0.98
N ASN A 47 -24.95 1.13 0.15
CA ASN A 47 -24.82 1.76 1.46
C ASN A 47 -23.37 1.87 1.95
N MET A 48 -22.47 0.99 1.50
CA MET A 48 -21.04 1.13 1.76
C MET A 48 -20.41 2.22 0.88
N VAL A 49 -20.83 2.34 -0.38
CA VAL A 49 -20.36 3.38 -1.29
C VAL A 49 -20.67 4.77 -0.73
N SER A 50 -21.90 5.02 -0.28
CA SER A 50 -22.32 6.34 0.25
C SER A 50 -21.56 6.77 1.51
N ARG A 51 -20.91 5.82 2.19
CA ARG A 51 -20.10 6.05 3.40
C ARG A 51 -18.60 6.00 3.14
N PHE A 52 -18.15 5.74 1.91
CA PHE A 52 -16.73 5.65 1.60
C PHE A 52 -16.00 6.96 1.95
N PRO A 53 -14.82 6.92 2.60
CA PRO A 53 -14.01 5.74 2.96
C PRO A 53 -14.33 5.14 4.35
N CYS A 54 -15.28 5.69 5.10
CA CYS A 54 -15.64 5.28 6.46
C CYS A 54 -16.66 4.12 6.45
N LEU A 55 -16.22 2.94 6.01
CA LEU A 55 -17.10 1.81 5.72
C LEU A 55 -17.65 1.10 6.97
N GLU A 56 -16.78 0.87 7.96
CA GLU A 56 -17.06 0.03 9.13
C GLU A 56 -16.49 0.68 10.40
N LEU A 57 -17.29 0.67 11.47
CA LEU A 57 -16.93 1.30 12.75
C LEU A 57 -15.96 0.45 13.57
N GLU A 58 -16.12 -0.88 13.50
CA GLU A 58 -15.30 -1.83 14.24
C GLU A 58 -13.90 -1.98 13.64
N TYR A 59 -13.74 -1.77 12.32
CA TYR A 59 -12.45 -1.80 11.64
C TYR A 59 -12.43 -0.80 10.47
N CYS A 60 -11.75 0.32 10.68
CA CYS A 60 -11.54 1.38 9.72
C CYS A 60 -10.28 1.10 8.88
N SER A 61 -10.47 0.73 7.61
CA SER A 61 -9.38 0.49 6.66
C SER A 61 -8.40 1.67 6.53
N VAL A 62 -8.87 2.91 6.70
CA VAL A 62 -8.05 4.14 6.55
C VAL A 62 -6.93 4.21 7.58
N ILE A 63 -7.17 3.70 8.80
CA ILE A 63 -6.21 3.75 9.92
C ILE A 63 -5.81 2.35 10.40
N HIS A 64 -6.28 1.31 9.72
CA HIS A 64 -6.03 -0.10 10.06
C HIS A 64 -6.38 -0.48 11.52
N GLY A 65 -7.52 -0.02 12.03
CA GLY A 65 -7.96 -0.28 13.41
C GLY A 65 -9.38 0.24 13.69
N LYS A 66 -9.85 0.17 14.95
CA LYS A 66 -11.18 0.69 15.31
C LYS A 66 -11.28 2.19 15.02
N CYS A 67 -12.39 2.64 14.43
CA CYS A 67 -12.57 4.07 14.15
C CYS A 67 -12.69 4.87 15.47
N PRO A 68 -11.80 5.86 15.74
CA PRO A 68 -11.89 6.68 16.94
C PRO A 68 -13.01 7.73 16.87
N TYR A 69 -13.57 7.97 15.68
CA TYR A 69 -14.58 9.00 15.43
C TYR A 69 -15.97 8.43 15.16
N ASN A 70 -16.17 7.13 15.38
CA ASN A 70 -17.46 6.46 15.15
C ASN A 70 -18.06 6.74 13.75
N GLY A 71 -17.20 6.81 12.72
CA GLY A 71 -17.60 7.07 11.34
C GLY A 71 -17.79 8.55 10.98
N ASP A 72 -17.63 9.47 11.93
CA ASP A 72 -17.68 10.91 11.66
C ASP A 72 -16.44 11.36 10.89
N ILE A 73 -16.58 11.45 9.57
CA ILE A 73 -15.50 11.86 8.67
C ILE A 73 -15.08 13.32 8.89
N SER A 74 -15.95 14.18 9.41
CA SER A 74 -15.62 15.59 9.68
C SER A 74 -14.53 15.76 10.75
N ARG A 75 -14.30 14.71 11.55
CA ARG A 75 -13.26 14.63 12.58
C ARG A 75 -12.08 13.75 12.18
N CYS A 76 -12.16 13.05 11.05
CA CYS A 76 -11.13 12.13 10.58
C CYS A 76 -10.25 12.76 9.49
N ASN A 77 -9.11 13.35 9.87
CA ASN A 77 -8.18 13.97 8.90
C ASN A 77 -7.78 13.01 7.76
N SER A 78 -7.40 11.77 8.08
CA SER A 78 -7.04 10.78 7.04
C SER A 78 -8.23 10.44 6.13
N GLY A 79 -9.43 10.30 6.68
CA GLY A 79 -10.65 10.05 5.91
C GLY A 79 -10.99 11.21 4.97
N GLN A 80 -10.80 12.46 5.42
CA GLN A 80 -10.99 13.65 4.59
C GLN A 80 -9.99 13.72 3.45
N ILE A 81 -8.72 13.40 3.70
CA ILE A 81 -7.70 13.37 2.65
C ILE A 81 -8.08 12.32 1.60
N VAL A 82 -8.48 11.11 2.00
CA VAL A 82 -8.96 10.09 1.05
C VAL A 82 -10.15 10.63 0.26
N LYS A 83 -11.16 11.20 0.94
CA LYS A 83 -12.36 11.75 0.27
C LYS A 83 -12.03 12.87 -0.72
N LYS A 84 -11.03 13.71 -0.43
CA LYS A 84 -10.58 14.79 -1.32
C LYS A 84 -9.82 14.28 -2.56
N LEU A 85 -9.10 13.17 -2.42
CA LEU A 85 -8.31 12.59 -3.51
C LEU A 85 -9.11 11.64 -4.40
N VAL A 86 -10.28 11.21 -3.94
CA VAL A 86 -11.13 10.26 -4.65
C VAL A 86 -12.18 10.96 -5.48
N THR A 87 -12.33 10.51 -6.73
CA THR A 87 -13.49 10.83 -7.57
C THR A 87 -14.38 9.60 -7.71
N THR A 88 -15.70 9.78 -7.81
CA THR A 88 -16.65 8.65 -7.88
C THR A 88 -17.49 8.67 -9.14
N ILE A 89 -17.50 7.55 -9.86
CA ILE A 89 -18.31 7.34 -11.06
C ILE A 89 -19.03 6.01 -10.92
N ALA A 90 -20.33 5.98 -11.19
CA ALA A 90 -21.09 4.73 -11.22
C ALA A 90 -21.49 4.35 -12.63
N ASP A 91 -21.16 3.12 -13.00
CA ASP A 91 -21.68 2.41 -14.14
C ASP A 91 -23.10 1.89 -13.83
N SER A 92 -23.92 1.81 -14.88
CA SER A 92 -25.24 1.20 -14.83
C SER A 92 -25.16 -0.28 -14.44
N GLY A 93 -24.07 -0.96 -14.83
CA GLY A 93 -23.86 -2.38 -14.57
C GLY A 93 -24.86 -3.29 -15.30
N VAL A 94 -25.51 -2.77 -16.34
CA VAL A 94 -26.59 -3.44 -17.10
C VAL A 94 -26.09 -4.49 -18.09
N PHE A 95 -24.77 -4.63 -18.27
CA PHE A 95 -24.16 -5.74 -19.01
C PHE A 95 -24.32 -7.09 -18.29
N THR A 96 -25.57 -7.52 -18.10
CA THR A 96 -25.93 -8.89 -17.78
C THR A 96 -26.60 -9.50 -19.01
N LYS A 97 -26.42 -10.81 -19.23
CA LYS A 97 -26.93 -11.52 -20.42
C LYS A 97 -28.45 -11.41 -20.62
N ASN A 98 -29.19 -10.91 -19.63
CA ASN A 98 -30.66 -10.89 -19.58
C ASN A 98 -31.25 -9.46 -19.67
N GLY A 99 -30.44 -8.45 -19.99
CA GLY A 99 -30.89 -7.04 -20.05
C GLY A 99 -30.99 -6.36 -18.68
N SER A 100 -31.33 -5.07 -18.68
CA SER A 100 -31.55 -4.31 -17.43
C SER A 100 -32.87 -4.71 -16.81
N SER A 101 -32.87 -5.03 -15.51
CA SER A 101 -34.10 -5.15 -14.71
C SER A 101 -34.62 -3.80 -14.21
N ILE A 102 -33.89 -2.71 -14.46
CA ILE A 102 -34.19 -1.36 -13.93
C ILE A 102 -34.30 -0.32 -15.04
N ASP A 103 -35.15 0.67 -14.83
CA ASP A 103 -35.29 1.83 -15.70
C ASP A 103 -34.37 2.98 -15.25
N TYR A 104 -34.42 4.11 -15.97
CA TYR A 104 -33.63 5.30 -15.63
C TYR A 104 -34.03 5.94 -14.29
N ASN A 105 -35.31 5.88 -13.90
CA ASN A 105 -35.74 6.42 -12.60
C ASN A 105 -35.06 5.68 -11.45
N GLU A 106 -35.11 4.35 -11.49
CA GLU A 106 -34.47 3.50 -10.50
C GLU A 106 -32.94 3.62 -10.57
N LEU A 107 -32.36 3.71 -11.77
CA LEU A 107 -30.93 3.93 -11.93
C LEU A 107 -30.46 5.23 -11.26
N PHE A 108 -31.13 6.35 -11.54
CA PHE A 108 -30.77 7.65 -10.99
C PHE A 108 -31.02 7.73 -9.50
N ALA A 109 -32.08 7.09 -8.99
CA ALA A 109 -32.30 6.94 -7.56
C ALA A 109 -31.12 6.21 -6.88
N ARG A 110 -30.58 5.18 -7.53
CA ARG A 110 -29.38 4.47 -7.03
C ARG A 110 -28.15 5.37 -7.04
N TYR A 111 -27.87 6.09 -8.13
CA TYR A 111 -26.76 7.04 -8.18
C TYR A 111 -26.86 8.11 -7.07
N GLN A 112 -28.05 8.68 -6.88
CA GLN A 112 -28.33 9.65 -5.83
C GLN A 112 -28.08 9.06 -4.43
N SER A 113 -28.59 7.85 -4.16
CA SER A 113 -28.42 7.17 -2.86
C SER A 113 -26.95 6.81 -2.57
N MET A 114 -26.18 6.51 -3.61
CA MET A 114 -24.76 6.20 -3.50
C MET A 114 -23.91 7.47 -3.29
N GLY A 115 -24.44 8.66 -3.56
CA GLY A 115 -23.72 9.92 -3.42
C GLY A 115 -22.54 10.04 -4.38
N VAL A 116 -22.65 9.47 -5.59
CA VAL A 116 -21.58 9.55 -6.59
C VAL A 116 -21.52 10.93 -7.24
N GLU A 117 -20.35 11.32 -7.76
CA GLU A 117 -20.21 12.56 -8.52
C GLU A 117 -20.75 12.43 -9.93
N ARG A 118 -20.63 11.26 -10.55
CA ARG A 118 -21.07 11.00 -11.93
C ARG A 118 -21.81 9.68 -12.06
N GLY A 119 -22.86 9.67 -12.87
CA GLY A 119 -23.63 8.48 -13.23
C GLY A 119 -23.64 8.27 -14.73
N ILE A 120 -23.34 7.05 -15.19
CA ILE A 120 -23.29 6.69 -16.61
C ILE A 120 -24.70 6.31 -17.11
N ILE A 121 -25.06 6.75 -18.31
CA ILE A 121 -26.31 6.32 -18.99
C ILE A 121 -26.30 4.81 -19.33
N PHE A 122 -27.43 4.25 -19.76
CA PHE A 122 -27.39 2.95 -20.43
C PHE A 122 -26.81 3.13 -21.84
N ASP A 123 -25.83 2.30 -22.20
CA ASP A 123 -25.21 2.24 -23.51
C ASP A 123 -25.33 0.84 -24.13
N GLU A 124 -25.28 0.77 -25.46
CA GLU A 124 -25.31 -0.48 -26.21
C GLU A 124 -23.97 -0.70 -26.89
N LEU A 125 -23.31 -1.80 -26.52
CA LEU A 125 -21.92 -2.07 -26.90
C LEU A 125 -21.75 -2.14 -28.42
N GLY A 126 -21.02 -1.17 -28.98
CA GLY A 126 -20.75 -1.09 -30.42
C GLY A 126 -21.99 -0.75 -31.26
N ASP A 127 -23.05 -0.18 -30.67
CA ASP A 127 -24.22 0.33 -31.39
C ASP A 127 -24.44 1.82 -31.08
N CYS A 128 -23.99 2.66 -32.00
CA CYS A 128 -24.13 4.12 -31.95
C CYS A 128 -25.61 4.55 -31.88
N THR A 129 -26.49 3.94 -32.67
CA THR A 129 -27.89 4.38 -32.79
C THR A 129 -28.67 4.05 -31.53
N ALA A 130 -28.57 2.81 -31.05
CA ALA A 130 -29.26 2.39 -29.84
C ALA A 130 -28.75 3.15 -28.60
N THR A 131 -27.46 3.46 -28.55
CA THR A 131 -26.86 4.29 -27.50
C THR A 131 -27.43 5.71 -27.51
N ILE A 132 -27.56 6.36 -28.68
CA ILE A 132 -28.16 7.71 -28.79
C ILE A 132 -29.63 7.71 -28.34
N VAL A 133 -30.42 6.72 -28.74
CA VAL A 133 -31.83 6.59 -28.35
C VAL A 133 -31.95 6.45 -26.82
N SER A 134 -31.10 5.61 -26.23
CA SER A 134 -31.02 5.44 -24.79
C SER A 134 -30.58 6.72 -24.08
N ALA A 135 -29.57 7.41 -24.61
CA ALA A 135 -29.05 8.67 -24.07
C ALA A 135 -30.11 9.77 -24.03
N LYS A 136 -30.89 9.92 -25.11
CA LYS A 136 -32.01 10.88 -25.17
C LYS A 136 -33.04 10.59 -24.08
N LYS A 137 -33.48 9.33 -23.95
CA LYS A 137 -34.41 8.92 -22.91
C LYS A 137 -33.86 9.20 -21.50
N GLY A 138 -32.58 8.89 -21.27
CA GLY A 138 -31.91 9.16 -20.00
C GLY A 138 -31.88 10.65 -19.66
N LEU A 139 -31.55 11.50 -20.64
CA LEU A 139 -31.48 12.94 -20.48
C LEU A 139 -32.86 13.58 -20.26
N ASP A 140 -33.89 13.13 -20.99
CA ASP A 140 -35.27 13.58 -20.81
C ASP A 140 -35.74 13.31 -19.36
N ILE A 141 -35.45 12.13 -18.81
CA ILE A 141 -35.79 11.78 -17.42
C ILE A 141 -34.93 12.55 -16.42
N TYR A 142 -33.64 12.73 -16.73
CA TYR A 142 -32.70 13.45 -15.87
C TYR A 142 -33.09 14.92 -15.71
N SER A 143 -33.57 15.57 -16.78
CA SER A 143 -33.99 16.98 -16.77
C SER A 143 -35.27 17.25 -15.97
N GLN A 144 -36.06 16.22 -15.66
CA GLN A 144 -37.31 16.37 -14.90
C GLN A 144 -37.10 16.56 -13.40
N ARG A 145 -35.89 16.33 -12.88
CA ARG A 145 -35.57 16.40 -11.44
C ARG A 145 -34.17 16.98 -11.24
N SER A 146 -33.93 17.52 -10.05
CA SER A 146 -32.57 17.91 -9.65
C SER A 146 -31.86 16.71 -9.01
N TYR A 147 -30.71 16.34 -9.57
CA TYR A 147 -29.82 15.30 -9.04
C TYR A 147 -28.52 15.95 -8.56
N SER A 148 -27.89 15.34 -7.55
CA SER A 148 -26.59 15.82 -7.02
C SER A 148 -25.38 15.28 -7.76
N PHE A 149 -25.59 14.42 -8.75
CA PHE A 149 -24.54 13.82 -9.58
C PHE A 149 -24.66 14.36 -11.01
N GLN A 150 -23.57 14.37 -11.77
CA GLN A 150 -23.58 14.73 -13.19
C GLN A 150 -23.84 13.50 -14.06
N LEU A 151 -24.78 13.61 -15.00
CA LEU A 151 -25.05 12.54 -15.96
C LEU A 151 -23.96 12.50 -17.05
N LEU A 152 -23.36 11.32 -17.25
CA LEU A 152 -22.28 11.09 -18.21
C LEU A 152 -22.81 10.32 -19.42
N GLY A 153 -22.67 10.90 -20.61
CA GLY A 153 -22.95 10.21 -21.87
C GLY A 153 -21.86 9.18 -22.19
N VAL A 154 -22.14 8.22 -23.08
CA VAL A 154 -21.15 7.25 -23.55
C VAL A 154 -21.21 7.17 -25.05
N THR A 155 -20.11 7.48 -25.75
CA THR A 155 -19.98 7.23 -27.18
C THR A 155 -19.61 5.76 -27.42
N GLN A 156 -20.27 5.15 -28.40
CA GLN A 156 -20.10 3.75 -28.83
C GLN A 156 -20.01 3.72 -30.37
N GLY A 157 -19.30 2.73 -30.90
CA GLY A 157 -19.15 2.53 -32.35
C GLY A 157 -18.29 1.33 -32.71
N ARG A 158 -18.30 0.97 -33.99
CA ARG A 158 -17.48 -0.09 -34.58
C ARG A 158 -16.33 0.43 -35.45
N SER A 159 -16.33 1.73 -35.70
CA SER A 159 -15.28 2.44 -36.42
C SER A 159 -15.07 3.81 -35.79
N PRO A 160 -13.90 4.43 -36.00
CA PRO A 160 -13.63 5.78 -35.52
C PRO A 160 -14.67 6.82 -35.97
N ASP A 161 -15.22 6.68 -37.18
CA ASP A 161 -16.23 7.61 -37.70
C ASP A 161 -17.60 7.39 -37.04
N GLU A 162 -17.94 6.15 -36.66
CA GLU A 162 -19.14 5.89 -35.86
C GLU A 162 -19.03 6.48 -34.45
N TYR A 163 -17.85 6.39 -33.81
CA TYR A 163 -17.59 7.04 -32.51
C TYR A 163 -17.73 8.56 -32.62
N LEU A 164 -17.18 9.16 -33.69
CA LEU A 164 -17.28 10.60 -33.97
C LEU A 164 -18.75 11.02 -34.11
N LYS A 165 -19.51 10.32 -34.96
CA LYS A 165 -20.95 10.56 -35.14
C LYS A 165 -21.72 10.41 -33.84
N CYS A 166 -21.44 9.36 -33.05
CA CYS A 166 -22.12 9.15 -31.78
C CYS A 166 -21.83 10.30 -30.80
N TYR A 167 -20.57 10.71 -30.70
CA TYR A 167 -20.12 11.81 -29.85
C TYR A 167 -20.82 13.13 -30.23
N GLU A 168 -20.82 13.47 -31.52
CA GLU A 168 -21.50 14.67 -32.05
C GLU A 168 -22.98 14.71 -31.66
N GLN A 169 -23.68 13.59 -31.79
CA GLN A 169 -25.10 13.50 -31.46
C GLN A 169 -25.34 13.65 -29.94
N LEU A 170 -24.47 13.09 -29.10
CA LEU A 170 -24.54 13.27 -27.65
C LEU A 170 -24.30 14.74 -27.25
N VAL A 171 -23.35 15.43 -27.90
CA VAL A 171 -23.15 16.88 -27.71
C VAL A 171 -24.41 17.65 -28.11
N LYS A 172 -25.00 17.34 -29.28
CA LYS A 172 -26.25 17.96 -29.77
C LYS A 172 -27.45 17.73 -28.83
N LEU A 173 -27.49 16.59 -28.15
CA LEU A 173 -28.51 16.31 -27.13
C LEU A 173 -28.32 17.16 -25.86
N GLY A 174 -27.10 17.66 -25.60
CA GLY A 174 -26.79 18.51 -24.45
C GLY A 174 -25.92 17.86 -23.38
N PHE A 175 -25.25 16.74 -23.67
CA PHE A 175 -24.26 16.17 -22.74
C PHE A 175 -23.00 17.03 -22.67
N THR A 176 -22.58 17.38 -21.46
CA THR A 176 -21.37 18.18 -21.22
C THR A 176 -20.14 17.33 -20.95
N GLU A 177 -20.32 16.10 -20.47
CA GLU A 177 -19.26 15.11 -20.33
C GLU A 177 -19.67 13.81 -21.05
N ILE A 178 -18.76 13.25 -21.84
CA ILE A 178 -18.99 12.03 -22.63
C ILE A 178 -17.78 11.10 -22.48
N ALA A 179 -18.02 9.86 -22.06
CA ALA A 179 -17.03 8.80 -22.01
C ALA A 179 -16.96 8.03 -23.34
N ILE A 180 -15.85 7.35 -23.61
CA ILE A 180 -15.68 6.46 -24.78
C ILE A 180 -15.80 5.01 -24.30
N GLY A 181 -16.88 4.34 -24.70
CA GLY A 181 -17.13 2.93 -24.45
C GLY A 181 -16.55 2.01 -25.53
N GLY A 182 -16.75 0.70 -25.40
CA GLY A 182 -16.56 -0.24 -26.52
C GLY A 182 -15.12 -0.59 -26.94
N LEU A 183 -14.10 0.02 -26.33
CA LEU A 183 -12.69 -0.13 -26.73
C LEU A 183 -12.01 -1.46 -26.32
N LEU A 184 -12.73 -2.35 -25.61
CA LEU A 184 -12.21 -3.65 -25.21
C LEU A 184 -12.75 -4.75 -26.10
N THR A 185 -11.85 -5.46 -26.79
CA THR A 185 -12.24 -6.66 -27.55
C THR A 185 -12.21 -7.90 -26.67
N LYS A 186 -13.26 -8.71 -26.75
CA LYS A 186 -13.33 -10.00 -26.08
C LYS A 186 -12.49 -11.01 -26.86
N LYS A 187 -11.52 -11.66 -26.21
CA LYS A 187 -10.85 -12.82 -26.81
C LYS A 187 -11.82 -13.98 -26.90
N VAL A 188 -12.04 -14.48 -28.12
CA VAL A 188 -12.82 -15.68 -28.40
C VAL A 188 -12.30 -16.83 -27.53
N ASN A 189 -13.20 -17.62 -26.93
CA ASN A 189 -12.89 -18.78 -26.08
C ASN A 189 -12.14 -18.51 -24.77
N THR A 190 -12.12 -17.28 -24.26
CA THR A 190 -11.62 -17.02 -22.90
C THR A 190 -12.64 -16.26 -22.06
N ALA A 191 -12.70 -16.59 -20.76
CA ALA A 191 -13.47 -15.83 -19.78
C ALA A 191 -12.80 -14.47 -19.43
N ARG A 192 -11.61 -14.19 -19.95
CA ARG A 192 -10.86 -12.96 -19.70
C ARG A 192 -11.17 -11.95 -20.79
N TYR A 193 -11.71 -10.79 -20.41
CA TYR A 193 -11.78 -9.66 -21.31
C TYR A 193 -10.38 -9.17 -21.70
N ALA A 194 -10.33 -8.52 -22.87
CA ALA A 194 -9.47 -7.40 -23.20
C ALA A 194 -8.07 -7.74 -23.74
N HIS A 195 -8.01 -7.92 -25.05
CA HIS A 195 -7.03 -7.12 -25.79
C HIS A 195 -7.67 -5.74 -26.04
N SER A 196 -6.86 -4.69 -26.09
CA SER A 196 -7.31 -3.41 -26.62
C SER A 196 -6.24 -2.97 -27.60
N ASN A 197 -6.68 -2.55 -28.77
CA ASN A 197 -5.81 -2.12 -29.84
C ASN A 197 -5.36 -0.67 -29.52
N LYS A 198 -4.06 -0.42 -29.41
CA LYS A 198 -3.57 0.91 -29.01
C LYS A 198 -3.79 1.91 -30.13
N GLU A 199 -3.58 1.47 -31.37
CA GLU A 199 -3.73 2.25 -32.59
C GLU A 199 -5.19 2.71 -32.75
N GLU A 200 -6.15 1.82 -32.48
CA GLU A 200 -7.58 2.14 -32.50
C GLU A 200 -7.98 3.14 -31.40
N ILE A 201 -7.50 2.94 -30.16
CA ILE A 201 -7.73 3.90 -29.06
C ILE A 201 -7.16 5.27 -29.42
N GLU A 202 -5.94 5.32 -29.96
CA GLU A 202 -5.27 6.54 -30.35
C GLU A 202 -6.01 7.28 -31.47
N ASP A 203 -6.47 6.59 -32.51
CA ASP A 203 -7.22 7.20 -33.60
C ASP A 203 -8.54 7.80 -33.10
N ILE A 204 -9.34 7.04 -32.34
CA ILE A 204 -10.62 7.51 -31.79
C ILE A 204 -10.42 8.71 -30.87
N VAL A 205 -9.46 8.63 -29.94
CA VAL A 205 -9.18 9.71 -28.98
C VAL A 205 -8.70 10.96 -29.71
N LYS A 206 -7.79 10.83 -30.68
CA LYS A 206 -7.29 11.99 -31.44
C LYS A 206 -8.38 12.65 -32.26
N LYS A 207 -9.22 11.89 -32.96
CA LYS A 207 -10.35 12.43 -33.74
C LYS A 207 -11.33 13.22 -32.86
N ILE A 208 -11.75 12.64 -31.73
CA ILE A 208 -12.64 13.33 -30.78
C ILE A 208 -11.98 14.61 -30.23
N LYS A 209 -10.70 14.55 -29.88
CA LYS A 209 -10.00 15.72 -29.33
C LYS A 209 -9.78 16.81 -30.37
N SER A 210 -9.48 16.47 -31.63
CA SER A 210 -9.29 17.46 -32.68
C SER A 210 -10.55 18.25 -33.00
N GLU A 211 -11.72 17.62 -32.86
CA GLU A 211 -12.99 18.24 -33.22
C GLU A 211 -13.66 18.98 -32.05
N TRP A 212 -13.62 18.41 -30.83
CA TRP A 212 -14.35 18.99 -29.69
C TRP A 212 -13.49 19.42 -28.51
N ASN A 213 -12.22 18.97 -28.43
CA ASN A 213 -11.30 19.28 -27.34
C ASN A 213 -11.94 19.27 -25.93
N PRO A 214 -12.54 18.14 -25.50
CA PRO A 214 -13.30 18.12 -24.26
C PRO A 214 -12.44 18.32 -23.01
N ASP A 215 -12.96 19.09 -22.06
CA ASP A 215 -12.32 19.36 -20.76
C ASP A 215 -12.02 18.08 -19.98
N ARG A 216 -12.86 17.05 -20.14
CA ARG A 216 -12.68 15.74 -19.53
C ARG A 216 -12.98 14.64 -20.55
N LEU A 217 -12.05 13.69 -20.64
CA LEU A 217 -12.14 12.55 -21.54
C LEU A 217 -11.90 11.26 -20.74
N PHE A 218 -12.94 10.43 -20.64
CA PHE A 218 -12.89 9.16 -19.93
C PHE A 218 -13.00 8.02 -20.93
N VAL A 219 -11.96 7.17 -21.03
CA VAL A 219 -11.97 5.95 -21.83
C VAL A 219 -12.27 4.72 -20.96
N LEU A 220 -13.38 4.03 -21.24
CA LEU A 220 -13.88 2.95 -20.40
C LEU A 220 -13.12 1.64 -20.65
N GLY A 221 -12.77 0.92 -19.58
CA GLY A 221 -12.19 -0.42 -19.55
C GLY A 221 -10.73 -0.53 -19.98
N VAL A 222 -10.13 0.50 -20.57
CA VAL A 222 -8.80 0.40 -21.19
C VAL A 222 -7.64 0.68 -20.24
N TYR A 223 -7.85 1.08 -18.97
CA TYR A 223 -6.71 1.33 -18.09
C TYR A 223 -5.94 0.04 -17.76
N ASN A 224 -4.62 0.16 -17.76
CA ASN A 224 -3.69 -0.83 -17.25
C ASN A 224 -2.43 -0.06 -16.81
N PRO A 225 -1.73 -0.45 -15.74
CA PRO A 225 -0.51 0.24 -15.33
C PRO A 225 0.55 0.37 -16.44
N LYS A 226 0.60 -0.59 -17.38
CA LYS A 226 1.49 -0.54 -18.56
C LYS A 226 1.05 0.43 -19.66
N ARG A 227 -0.17 0.96 -19.59
CA ARG A 227 -0.75 1.92 -20.55
C ARG A 227 -0.88 3.33 -19.97
N HIS A 228 -0.45 3.57 -18.73
CA HIS A 228 -0.63 4.86 -18.06
C HIS A 228 -0.02 6.01 -18.88
N GLU A 229 1.27 5.93 -19.23
CA GLU A 229 1.96 6.96 -20.04
C GLU A 229 1.34 7.11 -21.44
N PHE A 230 0.95 6.01 -22.08
CA PHE A 230 0.29 6.05 -23.39
C PHE A 230 -1.02 6.85 -23.32
N LEU A 231 -1.89 6.55 -22.36
CA LEU A 231 -3.17 7.24 -22.20
C LEU A 231 -2.97 8.70 -21.77
N GLU A 232 -2.03 8.96 -20.87
CA GLU A 232 -1.69 10.31 -20.43
C GLU A 232 -1.15 11.16 -21.58
N ASN A 233 -0.29 10.61 -22.44
CA ASN A 233 0.23 11.31 -23.64
C ASN A 233 -0.85 11.59 -24.69
N LEU A 234 -1.90 10.78 -24.76
CA LEU A 234 -3.09 11.08 -25.57
C LEU A 234 -3.94 12.20 -24.94
N GLY A 235 -3.62 12.62 -23.71
CA GLY A 235 -4.40 13.55 -22.89
C GLY A 235 -5.77 13.00 -22.56
N VAL A 236 -5.83 11.72 -22.20
CA VAL A 236 -6.97 11.09 -21.53
C VAL A 236 -6.95 11.50 -20.06
N HIS A 237 -8.10 11.90 -19.53
CA HIS A 237 -8.24 12.39 -18.16
C HIS A 237 -8.61 11.28 -17.16
N ALA A 238 -9.35 10.27 -17.61
CA ALA A 238 -9.76 9.15 -16.78
C ALA A 238 -9.78 7.84 -17.58
N ALA A 239 -9.50 6.73 -16.92
CA ALA A 239 -9.61 5.40 -17.50
C ALA A 239 -9.77 4.36 -16.39
N ASP A 240 -10.61 3.33 -16.58
CA ASP A 240 -10.87 2.33 -15.54
C ASP A 240 -10.22 0.97 -15.78
N TYR A 241 -9.94 0.27 -14.68
CA TYR A 241 -9.30 -1.04 -14.64
C TYR A 241 -9.91 -1.91 -13.56
N LYS A 242 -10.20 -3.17 -13.90
CA LYS A 242 -10.66 -4.19 -12.95
C LYS A 242 -9.55 -5.15 -12.51
N GLY A 243 -8.49 -5.29 -13.32
CA GLY A 243 -7.48 -6.34 -13.12
C GLY A 243 -6.64 -6.20 -11.85
N TRP A 244 -6.68 -5.06 -11.17
CA TRP A 244 -5.97 -4.79 -9.92
C TRP A 244 -6.43 -5.71 -8.79
N ILE A 245 -7.72 -6.05 -8.72
CA ILE A 245 -8.29 -6.84 -7.61
C ILE A 245 -7.87 -8.32 -7.63
N PHE A 246 -7.22 -8.74 -8.72
CA PHE A 246 -6.72 -10.09 -8.96
C PHE A 246 -5.20 -10.19 -8.80
N GLN A 247 -4.54 -9.15 -8.28
CA GLN A 247 -3.08 -9.09 -8.13
C GLN A 247 -2.64 -9.64 -6.78
N TYR A 248 -2.89 -10.94 -6.57
CA TYR A 248 -2.48 -11.65 -5.36
C TYR A 248 -2.21 -13.13 -5.67
N THR A 249 -1.37 -13.75 -4.85
CA THR A 249 -1.14 -15.19 -4.84
C THR A 249 -1.62 -15.79 -3.53
N HIS A 250 -2.05 -17.04 -3.56
CA HIS A 250 -2.45 -17.77 -2.36
C HIS A 250 -1.19 -18.22 -1.60
N ARG A 251 -0.95 -17.69 -0.40
CA ARG A 251 0.25 -18.01 0.41
C ARG A 251 -0.05 -18.74 1.71
N PHE A 252 -1.24 -18.57 2.28
CA PHE A 252 -1.60 -19.10 3.58
C PHE A 252 -2.71 -20.15 3.46
N PRO A 253 -2.58 -21.32 4.10
CA PRO A 253 -3.65 -22.32 4.13
C PRO A 253 -4.85 -21.87 4.97
N ASP A 254 -4.62 -21.04 5.99
CA ASP A 254 -5.67 -20.44 6.79
C ASP A 254 -6.47 -19.42 5.95
N PRO A 255 -7.80 -19.58 5.80
CA PRO A 255 -8.61 -18.72 4.95
C PRO A 255 -8.70 -17.27 5.44
N HIS A 256 -8.58 -17.03 6.75
CA HIS A 256 -8.65 -15.71 7.36
C HIS A 256 -7.36 -14.94 7.13
N LEU A 257 -6.21 -15.58 7.35
CA LEU A 257 -4.91 -15.02 7.00
C LEU A 257 -4.79 -14.82 5.49
N HIS A 258 -5.35 -15.73 4.68
CA HIS A 258 -5.39 -15.57 3.23
C HIS A 258 -6.19 -14.32 2.80
N HIS A 259 -7.34 -14.05 3.43
CA HIS A 259 -8.11 -12.84 3.13
C HIS A 259 -7.36 -11.55 3.44
N LEU A 260 -6.70 -11.48 4.59
CA LEU A 260 -5.88 -10.33 4.98
C LEU A 260 -4.68 -10.16 4.04
N ASP A 261 -3.97 -11.25 3.78
CA ASP A 261 -2.85 -11.30 2.85
C ASP A 261 -3.25 -10.81 1.45
N ARG A 262 -4.40 -11.26 0.94
CA ARG A 262 -4.96 -10.77 -0.34
C ARG A 262 -5.16 -9.26 -0.35
N ILE A 263 -5.71 -8.68 0.71
CA ILE A 263 -5.91 -7.22 0.82
C ILE A 263 -4.56 -6.52 0.70
N LEU A 264 -3.57 -6.94 1.51
CA LEU A 264 -2.24 -6.33 1.55
C LEU A 264 -1.47 -6.48 0.23
N GLN A 265 -1.53 -7.65 -0.41
CA GLN A 265 -0.94 -7.87 -1.73
C GLN A 265 -1.54 -6.94 -2.78
N THR A 266 -2.86 -6.77 -2.76
CA THR A 266 -3.56 -5.93 -3.71
C THR A 266 -3.23 -4.45 -3.49
N GLN A 267 -3.16 -4.00 -2.23
CA GLN A 267 -2.71 -2.64 -1.89
C GLN A 267 -1.26 -2.41 -2.35
N SER A 268 -0.36 -3.33 -2.04
CA SER A 268 1.05 -3.26 -2.44
C SER A 268 1.20 -3.23 -3.97
N PHE A 269 0.37 -3.98 -4.70
CA PHE A 269 0.34 -3.90 -6.16
C PHE A 269 -0.05 -2.50 -6.65
N ILE A 270 -1.12 -1.91 -6.11
CA ILE A 270 -1.59 -0.57 -6.49
C ILE A 270 -0.51 0.46 -6.17
N GLU A 271 0.03 0.43 -4.95
CA GLU A 271 1.07 1.35 -4.51
C GLU A 271 2.28 1.28 -5.43
N LYS A 272 2.84 0.08 -5.62
CA LYS A 272 4.05 -0.13 -6.43
C LYS A 272 3.88 0.20 -7.91
N ASN A 273 2.77 -0.22 -8.52
CA ASN A 273 2.64 -0.18 -9.97
C ASN A 273 1.90 1.06 -10.48
N ILE A 274 1.19 1.77 -9.61
CA ILE A 274 0.36 2.91 -10.00
C ILE A 274 0.77 4.13 -9.17
N PHE A 275 0.59 4.11 -7.85
CA PHE A 275 0.75 5.33 -7.04
C PHE A 275 2.20 5.80 -6.95
N SER A 276 3.16 4.90 -6.83
CA SER A 276 4.59 5.25 -6.82
C SER A 276 5.02 5.96 -8.09
N ARG A 277 4.50 5.54 -9.25
CA ARG A 277 4.79 6.18 -10.54
C ARG A 277 4.17 7.57 -10.61
N MET A 278 2.92 7.70 -10.20
CA MET A 278 2.20 8.98 -10.22
C MET A 278 2.74 10.00 -9.21
N SER A 279 3.18 9.56 -8.04
CA SER A 279 3.69 10.41 -6.96
C SER A 279 5.20 10.64 -6.98
N GLY A 280 5.95 9.82 -7.73
CA GLY A 280 7.42 9.81 -7.69
C GLY A 280 8.02 9.24 -6.39
N LYS A 281 7.19 8.71 -5.46
CA LYS A 281 7.62 8.17 -4.18
C LYS A 281 7.69 6.64 -4.20
N PRO A 282 8.68 6.02 -3.54
CA PRO A 282 8.75 4.56 -3.47
C PRO A 282 7.55 4.00 -2.70
N ALA A 283 7.09 2.82 -3.09
CA ALA A 283 6.02 2.12 -2.37
C ALA A 283 6.51 1.69 -0.99
N VAL A 284 5.62 1.72 0.01
CA VAL A 284 5.92 1.27 1.35
C VAL A 284 5.87 -0.26 1.38
N GLU A 285 6.95 -0.91 1.82
CA GLU A 285 6.99 -2.36 1.97
C GLU A 285 6.22 -2.76 3.23
N ARG A 286 4.92 -3.05 3.06
CA ARG A 286 4.07 -3.62 4.11
C ARG A 286 4.36 -5.12 4.23
N SER A 287 5.23 -5.53 5.14
CA SER A 287 5.46 -6.96 5.42
C SER A 287 4.19 -7.59 6.00
N ILE A 288 3.57 -8.46 5.20
CA ILE A 288 2.37 -9.22 5.56
C ILE A 288 2.57 -10.01 6.84
N HIS A 289 3.77 -10.52 7.10
CA HIS A 289 4.04 -11.31 8.30
C HIS A 289 3.91 -10.48 9.59
N ASN A 290 4.34 -9.22 9.57
CA ASN A 290 4.30 -8.36 10.76
C ASN A 290 2.89 -7.83 11.02
N ILE A 291 2.20 -7.44 9.94
CA ILE A 291 0.78 -7.04 10.03
C ILE A 291 -0.05 -8.26 10.43
N SER A 292 0.19 -9.44 9.87
CA SER A 292 -0.55 -10.65 10.21
C SER A 292 -0.26 -11.16 11.61
N ILE A 293 0.95 -11.04 12.16
CA ILE A 293 1.23 -11.36 13.57
C ILE A 293 0.51 -10.37 14.51
N SER A 294 0.59 -9.07 14.22
CA SER A 294 -0.11 -8.06 15.05
C SER A 294 -1.64 -8.18 14.96
N LEU A 295 -2.16 -8.56 13.79
CA LEU A 295 -3.59 -8.74 13.57
C LEU A 295 -4.08 -10.13 14.00
N SER A 296 -3.28 -11.20 13.93
CA SER A 296 -3.70 -12.57 14.27
C SER A 296 -4.05 -12.70 15.75
N ALA A 297 -3.32 -12.01 16.63
CA ALA A 297 -3.67 -11.89 18.05
C ALA A 297 -5.04 -11.21 18.29
N ASN A 298 -5.53 -10.48 17.29
CA ASN A 298 -6.73 -9.66 17.33
C ASN A 298 -7.84 -10.18 16.40
N ILE A 299 -7.58 -11.23 15.59
CA ILE A 299 -8.58 -11.82 14.70
C ILE A 299 -9.56 -12.66 15.53
N GLN A 300 -10.83 -12.29 15.48
CA GLN A 300 -11.95 -13.10 15.93
C GLN A 300 -12.83 -13.51 14.76
N VAL A 301 -13.30 -14.75 14.79
CA VAL A 301 -14.24 -15.27 13.82
C VAL A 301 -15.61 -15.33 14.49
N LYS A 302 -16.60 -14.64 13.90
CA LYS A 302 -18.01 -14.78 14.32
C LYS A 302 -18.82 -15.23 13.10
N GLY A 303 -19.07 -16.54 13.04
CA GLY A 303 -19.68 -17.19 11.87
C GLY A 303 -18.75 -17.12 10.65
N ARG A 304 -19.28 -16.69 9.49
CA ARG A 304 -18.49 -16.51 8.24
C ARG A 304 -17.73 -15.19 8.17
N ARG A 305 -17.78 -14.36 9.22
CA ARG A 305 -17.18 -13.02 9.25
C ARG A 305 -15.93 -13.03 10.13
N VAL A 306 -14.86 -12.45 9.59
CA VAL A 306 -13.60 -12.19 10.29
C VAL A 306 -13.65 -10.77 10.80
N TYR A 307 -13.38 -10.60 12.07
CA TYR A 307 -13.28 -9.31 12.74
C TYR A 307 -11.86 -9.20 13.28
N VAL A 308 -11.26 -8.02 13.19
CA VAL A 308 -10.10 -7.71 14.01
C VAL A 308 -10.64 -6.93 15.20
N LYS A 309 -10.71 -7.53 16.39
CA LYS A 309 -10.99 -6.79 17.61
C LYS A 309 -9.77 -5.93 17.90
N ASN A 310 -9.96 -4.63 18.13
CA ASN A 310 -9.07 -3.98 19.09
C ASN A 310 -9.28 -4.74 20.41
N GLY A 311 -8.28 -5.48 20.89
CA GLY A 311 -8.25 -5.81 22.30
C GLY A 311 -8.53 -4.54 23.09
N LYS A 312 -9.25 -4.62 24.21
CA LYS A 312 -9.34 -3.52 25.19
C LYS A 312 -7.97 -3.19 25.83
N GLY A 313 -6.87 -3.42 25.12
CA GLY A 313 -5.69 -2.63 25.36
C GLY A 313 -6.06 -1.22 24.92
N ASN A 314 -5.76 -0.24 25.76
CA ASN A 314 -5.39 1.07 25.24
C ASN A 314 -4.65 0.87 23.90
N HIS A 315 -4.80 1.77 22.94
CA HIS A 315 -3.66 2.05 22.07
C HIS A 315 -2.54 2.67 22.92
N SER A 316 -2.08 1.98 23.98
CA SER A 316 -0.70 1.55 23.95
C SER A 316 -0.58 0.95 22.56
N HIS A 317 0.01 1.71 21.63
CA HIS A 317 1.08 1.13 20.87
C HIS A 317 1.69 0.10 21.83
N THR A 318 1.65 -1.21 21.57
CA THR A 318 2.77 -2.00 22.11
C THR A 318 3.93 -1.32 21.43
N THR A 319 4.40 -0.24 22.07
CA THR A 319 5.56 0.53 21.69
C THR A 319 6.54 -0.60 21.71
N ILE A 320 6.93 -1.02 20.51
CA ILE A 320 8.00 -1.97 20.34
C ILE A 320 9.17 -1.19 20.87
N ASN A 321 9.33 -1.16 22.19
CA ASN A 321 10.35 -0.37 22.85
C ASN A 321 11.70 -1.00 22.56
N GLN A 322 11.71 -2.26 22.13
CA GLN A 322 12.90 -3.04 21.92
C GLN A 322 12.82 -3.86 20.63
N ILE A 323 13.90 -3.83 19.85
CA ILE A 323 14.12 -4.68 18.68
C ILE A 323 15.47 -5.38 18.75
N VAL A 324 15.65 -6.43 17.96
CA VAL A 324 16.97 -7.07 17.77
C VAL A 324 17.53 -6.74 16.40
N VAL A 325 18.78 -6.28 16.33
CA VAL A 325 19.49 -6.06 15.07
C VAL A 325 20.72 -6.94 15.02
N ILE A 326 20.78 -7.84 14.04
CA ILE A 326 21.91 -8.75 13.85
C ILE A 326 22.69 -8.38 12.60
N SER A 327 24.03 -8.42 12.65
CA SER A 327 24.81 -8.18 11.44
C SER A 327 24.70 -9.34 10.44
N CYS A 328 24.82 -9.04 9.14
CA CYS A 328 24.86 -10.05 8.10
C CYS A 328 26.09 -10.98 8.20
N GLY A 329 26.09 -12.06 7.40
CA GLY A 329 27.18 -13.05 7.32
C GLY A 329 28.05 -12.93 6.06
N LYS A 330 29.30 -13.40 6.13
CA LYS A 330 30.22 -13.48 4.97
C LYS A 330 29.77 -14.57 3.99
N THR A 331 29.53 -15.77 4.50
CA THR A 331 29.09 -16.94 3.74
C THR A 331 27.61 -16.81 3.38
N LYS A 332 27.30 -16.86 2.08
CA LYS A 332 25.95 -16.64 1.54
C LYS A 332 25.51 -17.79 0.64
N LYS A 333 24.20 -18.01 0.58
CA LYS A 333 23.56 -19.01 -0.29
C LYS A 333 23.73 -18.61 -1.76
N GLN A 334 24.08 -19.56 -2.63
CA GLN A 334 24.27 -19.31 -4.07
C GLN A 334 22.97 -19.54 -4.84
N VAL A 335 22.06 -18.56 -4.77
CA VAL A 335 20.76 -18.57 -5.44
C VAL A 335 20.45 -17.16 -5.95
N PRO A 336 19.64 -16.98 -7.02
CA PRO A 336 19.37 -15.66 -7.56
C PRO A 336 18.59 -14.76 -6.59
N PHE A 337 17.62 -15.32 -5.86
CA PHE A 337 16.82 -14.60 -4.87
C PHE A 337 16.42 -15.53 -3.71
N CYS A 338 16.42 -15.01 -2.48
CA CYS A 338 15.87 -15.68 -1.31
C CYS A 338 15.51 -14.67 -0.21
N GLU A 339 14.76 -15.10 0.81
CA GLU A 339 14.53 -14.30 2.02
C GLU A 339 15.86 -14.01 2.72
N SER A 340 16.00 -12.79 3.26
CA SER A 340 17.25 -12.32 3.85
C SER A 340 17.72 -13.18 5.03
N LYS A 341 16.81 -13.77 5.81
CA LYS A 341 17.13 -14.70 6.91
C LYS A 341 17.75 -16.02 6.43
N GLU A 342 17.46 -16.43 5.20
CA GLU A 342 17.98 -17.64 4.56
C GLU A 342 19.21 -17.35 3.68
N ALA A 343 19.54 -16.08 3.47
CA ALA A 343 20.61 -15.65 2.59
C ALA A 343 22.01 -15.97 3.14
N TYR A 344 22.18 -16.11 4.46
CA TYR A 344 23.47 -16.22 5.12
C TYR A 344 23.63 -17.55 5.85
N LEU A 345 24.73 -18.26 5.56
CA LEU A 345 24.97 -19.64 6.02
C LEU A 345 26.06 -19.74 7.10
N GLY A 346 26.75 -18.63 7.41
CA GLY A 346 27.86 -18.64 8.36
C GLY A 346 27.40 -18.97 9.79
N LYS A 347 28.15 -19.82 10.50
CA LYS A 347 27.83 -20.25 11.89
C LYS A 347 27.50 -19.08 12.83
N SER A 348 28.25 -17.97 12.73
CA SER A 348 28.00 -16.75 13.52
C SER A 348 26.65 -16.10 13.20
N PHE A 349 26.25 -16.06 11.93
CA PHE A 349 24.94 -15.53 11.53
C PHE A 349 23.82 -16.44 12.04
N LEU A 350 23.91 -17.75 11.81
CA LEU A 350 22.89 -18.71 12.22
C LEU A 350 22.63 -18.66 13.73
N MET A 351 23.69 -18.51 14.54
CA MET A 351 23.55 -18.38 15.98
C MET A 351 22.84 -17.07 16.40
N LYS A 352 23.21 -15.94 15.79
CA LYS A 352 22.55 -14.66 16.03
C LYS A 352 21.09 -14.67 15.59
N ARG A 353 20.79 -15.31 14.46
CA ARG A 353 19.42 -15.54 13.98
C ARG A 353 18.62 -16.37 14.99
N LYS A 354 19.17 -17.50 15.44
CA LYS A 354 18.52 -18.33 16.47
C LYS A 354 18.18 -17.52 17.72
N PHE A 355 19.13 -16.69 18.19
CA PHE A 355 18.88 -15.76 19.29
C PHE A 355 17.76 -14.75 18.97
N ALA A 356 17.79 -14.09 17.81
CA ALA A 356 16.78 -13.11 17.45
C ALA A 356 15.37 -13.75 17.37
N GLU A 357 15.25 -14.92 16.75
CA GLU A 357 13.99 -15.66 16.65
C GLU A 357 13.47 -16.11 18.02
N ALA A 358 14.37 -16.54 18.91
CA ALA A 358 14.06 -16.92 20.29
C ALA A 358 13.46 -15.76 21.11
N THR A 359 13.96 -14.54 20.95
CA THR A 359 13.46 -13.38 21.72
C THR A 359 11.98 -13.06 21.47
N LYS A 360 11.39 -13.54 20.37
CA LYS A 360 10.05 -13.16 19.90
C LYS A 360 9.86 -11.65 19.69
N LEU A 361 10.96 -10.88 19.68
CA LEU A 361 10.97 -9.47 19.37
C LEU A 361 11.06 -9.27 17.85
N PRO A 362 10.57 -8.14 17.33
CA PRO A 362 10.86 -7.74 15.96
C PRO A 362 12.37 -7.64 15.76
N TRP A 363 12.87 -8.21 14.66
CA TRP A 363 14.30 -8.23 14.40
C TRP A 363 14.65 -7.94 12.94
N PHE A 364 15.87 -7.44 12.75
CA PHE A 364 16.37 -7.01 11.46
C PHE A 364 17.79 -7.52 11.22
N ILE A 365 18.15 -7.66 9.95
CA ILE A 365 19.50 -7.95 9.51
C ILE A 365 20.14 -6.66 9.01
N LEU A 366 21.27 -6.29 9.59
CA LEU A 366 22.07 -5.18 9.10
C LEU A 366 23.10 -5.67 8.06
N SER A 367 22.83 -5.39 6.79
CA SER A 367 23.63 -5.75 5.63
C SER A 367 24.51 -4.59 5.16
N ALA A 368 25.78 -4.84 4.87
CA ALA A 368 26.67 -3.83 4.28
C ALA A 368 26.24 -3.37 2.87
N LYS A 369 25.44 -4.17 2.15
CA LYS A 369 24.91 -3.81 0.83
C LYS A 369 23.56 -3.14 0.91
N TYR A 370 22.67 -3.71 1.70
CA TYR A 370 21.25 -3.37 1.65
C TYR A 370 20.75 -2.52 2.82
N GLY A 371 21.60 -2.23 3.82
CA GLY A 371 21.14 -1.55 5.03
C GLY A 371 20.36 -2.49 5.95
N LEU A 372 19.29 -1.98 6.53
CA LEU A 372 18.41 -2.70 7.43
C LEU A 372 17.40 -3.53 6.62
N LEU A 373 17.40 -4.85 6.82
CA LEU A 373 16.54 -5.80 6.14
C LEU A 373 15.59 -6.48 7.12
N ARG A 374 14.32 -6.65 6.75
CA ARG A 374 13.44 -7.59 7.45
C ARG A 374 13.82 -9.03 7.10
N PRO A 375 13.60 -10.00 7.99
CA PRO A 375 13.95 -11.41 7.76
C PRO A 375 13.36 -11.97 6.47
N GLU A 376 12.15 -11.52 6.09
CA GLU A 376 11.43 -11.95 4.89
C GLU A 376 11.78 -11.16 3.63
N THR A 377 12.57 -10.07 3.73
CA THR A 377 12.92 -9.26 2.56
C THR A 377 13.67 -10.12 1.54
N ILE A 378 13.15 -10.18 0.31
CA ILE A 378 13.77 -10.94 -0.78
C ILE A 378 14.97 -10.18 -1.31
N ILE A 379 16.15 -10.79 -1.21
CA ILE A 379 17.41 -10.21 -1.70
C ILE A 379 18.12 -11.15 -2.67
N ASN A 380 19.00 -10.58 -3.48
CA ASN A 380 20.01 -11.36 -4.20
C ASN A 380 21.22 -11.55 -3.27
N PRO A 381 21.49 -12.77 -2.77
CA PRO A 381 22.60 -13.04 -1.86
C PRO A 381 23.97 -13.01 -2.55
N ASN A 382 24.05 -13.02 -3.88
CA ASN A 382 25.29 -13.04 -4.64
C ASN A 382 25.94 -11.65 -4.67
N TYR A 383 26.54 -11.25 -3.55
CA TYR A 383 27.31 -10.03 -3.42
C TYR A 383 28.47 -10.19 -2.44
N ASP A 384 29.56 -9.47 -2.73
CA ASP A 384 30.70 -9.34 -1.84
C ASP A 384 30.92 -7.88 -1.45
N LYS A 385 30.26 -7.47 -0.36
CA LYS A 385 30.40 -6.13 0.22
C LYS A 385 30.67 -6.26 1.71
N THR A 386 31.72 -5.59 2.16
CA THR A 386 32.19 -5.58 3.55
C THR A 386 32.54 -4.14 3.93
N ILE A 387 32.28 -3.74 5.18
CA ILE A 387 32.67 -2.43 5.71
C ILE A 387 34.16 -2.46 6.05
N LYS A 388 34.99 -1.74 5.30
CA LYS A 388 36.45 -1.72 5.49
C LYS A 388 36.94 -0.40 6.08
N ASN A 389 36.32 0.72 5.70
CA ASN A 389 36.80 2.05 6.05
C ASN A 389 35.68 2.96 6.57
N LYS A 390 36.04 4.20 6.95
CA LYS A 390 35.11 5.22 7.46
C LYS A 390 34.06 5.63 6.41
N ASN A 391 34.41 5.62 5.13
CA ASN A 391 33.48 5.96 4.05
C ASN A 391 32.36 4.91 3.94
N ASP A 392 32.70 3.62 4.00
CA ASP A 392 31.72 2.53 4.00
C ASP A 392 30.74 2.65 5.19
N ILE A 393 31.26 3.08 6.34
CA ILE A 393 30.46 3.32 7.54
C ILE A 393 29.40 4.40 7.28
N ASN A 394 29.81 5.53 6.70
CA ASN A 394 28.92 6.66 6.39
C ASN A 394 27.91 6.32 5.29
N ILE A 395 28.33 5.59 4.24
CA ILE A 395 27.43 5.13 3.18
C ILE A 395 26.32 4.25 3.78
N LEU A 396 26.69 3.29 4.63
CA LEU A 396 25.72 2.45 5.29
C LEU A 396 24.81 3.25 6.25
N ALA A 397 25.37 4.23 6.97
CA ALA A 397 24.59 5.09 7.85
C ALA A 397 23.50 5.87 7.09
N ASN A 398 23.82 6.45 5.94
CA ASN A 398 22.85 7.17 5.11
C ASN A 398 21.72 6.25 4.62
N VAL A 399 22.05 5.00 4.23
CA VAL A 399 21.04 4.01 3.84
C VAL A 399 20.11 3.68 5.01
N ILE A 400 20.66 3.48 6.22
CA ILE A 400 19.85 3.21 7.41
C ILE A 400 18.95 4.41 7.73
N GLN A 401 19.47 5.64 7.66
CA GLN A 401 18.73 6.86 7.96
C GLN A 401 17.51 7.04 7.05
N ASP A 402 17.64 6.68 5.77
CA ASP A 402 16.53 6.69 4.80
C ASP A 402 15.51 5.56 5.05
N GLN A 403 15.97 4.40 5.51
CA GLN A 403 15.14 3.21 5.73
C GLN A 403 14.38 3.24 7.06
N PHE A 404 15.00 3.76 8.12
CA PHE A 404 14.48 3.66 9.48
C PHE A 404 13.04 4.19 9.62
N PRO A 405 12.68 5.39 9.07
CA PRO A 405 11.32 5.92 9.15
C PRO A 405 10.29 5.12 8.33
N ARG A 406 10.72 4.30 7.36
CA ARG A 406 9.83 3.54 6.47
C ARG A 406 9.33 2.24 7.09
N PHE A 407 9.98 1.78 8.16
CA PHE A 407 9.54 0.57 8.84
C PHE A 407 8.48 0.90 9.89
N SER A 408 7.22 0.59 9.57
CA SER A 408 6.15 0.59 10.55
C SER A 408 6.55 -0.28 11.76
N GLY A 409 6.59 0.36 12.94
CA GLY A 409 7.04 -0.22 14.20
C GLY A 409 8.39 0.27 14.72
N LEU A 410 9.19 1.01 13.94
CA LEU A 410 10.46 1.58 14.41
C LEU A 410 10.35 2.98 15.03
N ASN A 411 9.23 3.68 14.82
CA ASN A 411 9.05 5.06 15.29
C ASN A 411 9.05 5.20 16.82
N ASP A 412 8.64 4.14 17.53
CA ASP A 412 8.53 4.13 18.99
C ASP A 412 9.61 3.27 19.67
N VAL A 413 10.64 2.87 18.92
CA VAL A 413 11.75 2.05 19.46
C VAL A 413 12.60 2.89 20.38
N LYS A 414 12.78 2.41 21.62
CA LYS A 414 13.64 3.03 22.63
C LYS A 414 14.96 2.28 22.81
N GLU A 415 15.02 1.03 22.36
CA GLU A 415 16.14 0.15 22.61
C GLU A 415 16.40 -0.79 21.42
N ILE A 416 17.67 -0.94 21.07
CA ILE A 416 18.15 -1.87 20.05
C ILE A 416 19.14 -2.82 20.68
N VAL A 417 18.80 -4.10 20.73
CA VAL A 417 19.74 -5.16 21.04
C VAL A 417 20.55 -5.48 19.80
N PHE A 418 21.84 -5.15 19.82
CA PHE A 418 22.72 -5.33 18.67
C PHE A 418 23.66 -6.52 18.83
N LEU A 419 23.76 -7.34 17.77
CA LEU A 419 24.67 -8.48 17.67
C LEU A 419 25.49 -8.40 16.38
N GLY A 420 26.72 -7.89 16.46
CA GLY A 420 27.58 -7.76 15.29
C GLY A 420 28.93 -7.11 15.54
N PRO A 421 29.76 -6.97 14.49
CA PRO A 421 31.04 -6.26 14.58
C PRO A 421 30.86 -4.75 14.85
N ILE A 422 31.88 -4.14 15.47
CA ILE A 422 31.88 -2.72 15.82
C ILE A 422 31.70 -1.77 14.62
N SER A 423 32.14 -2.17 13.42
CA SER A 423 31.98 -1.36 12.21
C SER A 423 30.53 -1.16 11.82
N TYR A 424 29.69 -2.18 12.00
CA TYR A 424 28.25 -2.10 11.77
C TYR A 424 27.55 -1.27 12.85
N LEU A 425 27.97 -1.41 14.12
CA LEU A 425 27.45 -0.58 15.22
C LEU A 425 27.71 0.91 14.97
N LYS A 426 28.90 1.27 14.47
CA LYS A 426 29.24 2.65 14.13
C LYS A 426 28.28 3.23 13.09
N SER A 427 27.99 2.50 12.02
CA SER A 427 26.99 2.94 11.02
C SER A 427 25.61 3.12 11.62
N LEU A 428 25.18 2.19 12.47
CA LEU A 428 23.88 2.26 13.13
C LEU A 428 23.78 3.47 14.06
N ARG A 429 24.82 3.74 14.86
CA ARG A 429 24.89 4.92 15.74
C ARG A 429 24.85 6.23 14.95
N ILE A 430 25.60 6.33 13.86
CA ILE A 430 25.61 7.54 13.02
C ILE A 430 24.22 7.79 12.42
N ALA A 431 23.56 6.75 11.91
CA ALA A 431 22.22 6.86 11.33
C ALA A 431 21.16 7.30 12.35
N LEU A 432 21.33 6.92 13.61
CA LEU A 432 20.38 7.19 14.69
C LEU A 432 20.76 8.40 15.56
N ASN A 433 21.86 9.09 15.25
CA ASN A 433 22.38 10.18 16.08
C ASN A 433 21.42 11.39 16.20
N GLY A 434 20.38 11.47 15.36
CA GLY A 434 19.29 12.45 15.50
C GLY A 434 18.19 12.05 16.49
N ASN A 435 18.23 10.83 17.03
CA ASN A 435 17.24 10.25 17.94
C ASN A 435 17.92 9.89 19.27
N ASN A 436 18.14 10.91 20.12
CA ASN A 436 18.82 10.76 21.42
C ASN A 436 18.10 9.86 22.43
N GLU A 437 16.91 9.36 22.08
CA GLU A 437 16.09 8.50 22.94
C GLU A 437 16.34 7.00 22.71
N ILE A 438 17.13 6.61 21.69
CA ILE A 438 17.36 5.19 21.35
C ILE A 438 18.67 4.68 21.97
N ILE A 439 18.53 3.73 22.90
CA ILE A 439 19.64 3.02 23.54
C ILE A 439 20.06 1.82 22.67
N ILE A 440 21.35 1.65 22.38
CA ILE A 440 21.85 0.49 21.63
C ILE A 440 22.71 -0.40 22.53
N ASN A 441 22.16 -1.55 22.91
CA ASN A 441 22.79 -2.56 23.76
C ASN A 441 23.56 -3.57 22.92
N HIS A 442 24.89 -3.43 22.85
CA HIS A 442 25.77 -4.30 22.06
C HIS A 442 26.20 -5.54 22.85
N LEU A 443 25.41 -6.61 22.80
CA LEU A 443 25.64 -7.79 23.64
C LEU A 443 26.97 -8.52 23.37
N THR A 444 27.58 -8.33 22.21
CA THR A 444 28.88 -8.95 21.85
C THR A 444 30.02 -7.94 21.76
N GLU A 445 29.90 -6.78 22.41
CA GLU A 445 30.94 -5.76 22.42
C GLU A 445 32.28 -6.30 22.97
N GLY A 446 33.39 -5.93 22.33
CA GLY A 446 34.74 -6.34 22.73
C GLY A 446 35.04 -7.84 22.60
N LEU A 447 34.08 -8.67 22.19
CA LEU A 447 34.28 -10.12 22.06
C LEU A 447 34.77 -10.49 20.66
N ASN A 448 35.77 -11.37 20.62
CA ASN A 448 36.13 -12.07 19.38
C ASN A 448 35.01 -13.05 18.99
N GLN A 449 35.04 -13.53 17.74
CA GLN A 449 33.97 -14.35 17.18
C GLN A 449 33.67 -15.62 18.00
N GLY A 450 34.69 -16.28 18.56
CA GLY A 450 34.53 -17.47 19.40
C GLY A 450 33.82 -17.16 20.72
N LYS A 451 34.28 -16.13 21.44
CA LYS A 451 33.67 -15.70 22.71
C LYS A 451 32.25 -15.15 22.51
N ALA A 452 32.01 -14.42 21.41
CA ALA A 452 30.69 -13.92 21.06
C ALA A 452 29.69 -15.08 20.84
N LEU A 453 30.11 -16.13 20.13
CA LEU A 453 29.30 -17.34 19.92
C LEU A 453 28.98 -18.05 21.25
N GLN A 454 29.97 -18.18 22.14
CA GLN A 454 29.75 -18.77 23.47
C GLN A 454 28.77 -17.96 24.30
N LYS A 455 28.89 -16.62 24.30
CA LYS A 455 27.95 -15.74 25.01
C LYS A 455 26.53 -15.90 24.50
N ILE A 456 26.32 -15.89 23.17
CA ILE A 456 24.99 -16.08 22.58
C ILE A 456 24.42 -17.47 22.93
N LYS A 457 25.25 -18.51 22.89
CA LYS A 457 24.83 -19.87 23.28
C LYS A 457 24.38 -19.92 24.74
N LYS A 458 25.09 -19.25 25.65
CA LYS A 458 24.72 -19.16 27.06
C LYS A 458 23.36 -18.46 27.24
N LEU A 459 23.16 -17.33 26.57
CA LEU A 459 21.89 -16.59 26.60
C LEU A 459 20.69 -17.44 26.10
N LEU A 460 20.91 -18.26 25.07
CA LEU A 460 19.89 -19.20 24.57
C LEU A 460 19.59 -20.33 25.56
N GLN A 461 20.58 -20.81 26.31
CA GLN A 461 20.39 -21.87 27.32
C GLN A 461 19.66 -21.35 28.56
N GLU A 462 19.93 -20.10 28.96
CA GLU A 462 19.25 -19.43 30.07
C GLU A 462 17.76 -19.18 29.76
N GLU A 463 17.37 -19.08 28.48
CA GLU A 463 15.98 -19.00 28.04
C GLU A 463 15.23 -20.33 28.17
N GLU A 464 15.81 -21.41 27.67
CA GLU A 464 15.19 -22.74 27.68
C GLU A 464 14.82 -23.19 29.11
N GLN A 465 15.51 -22.66 30.12
CA GLN A 465 15.23 -22.91 31.54
C GLN A 465 14.19 -21.95 32.17
N ASN A 466 14.04 -20.73 31.67
CA ASN A 466 13.22 -19.67 32.31
C ASN A 466 11.98 -19.24 31.50
N GLY A 467 11.78 -19.79 30.30
CA GLY A 467 10.59 -19.55 29.46
C GLY A 467 10.59 -18.25 28.66
N PHE A 468 11.51 -17.30 28.92
CA PHE A 468 11.74 -16.07 28.15
C PHE A 468 13.17 -15.54 28.32
N ILE A 469 13.77 -14.97 27.27
CA ILE A 469 15.05 -14.23 27.37
C ILE A 469 14.77 -12.92 28.13
N ARG A 470 15.20 -12.84 29.39
CA ARG A 470 15.36 -11.54 30.07
C ARG A 470 16.63 -10.89 29.56
N LEU A 471 16.48 -9.90 28.69
CA LEU A 471 17.60 -9.10 28.23
C LEU A 471 18.16 -8.30 29.42
N PRO A 472 19.47 -8.28 29.64
CA PRO A 472 20.06 -7.55 30.75
C PRO A 472 19.80 -6.05 30.58
N ILE A 473 19.06 -5.46 31.51
CA ILE A 473 18.94 -4.02 31.66
C ILE A 473 20.16 -3.58 32.46
N GLU A 474 21.19 -3.06 31.80
CA GLU A 474 22.26 -2.38 32.51
C GLU A 474 21.72 -1.04 33.04
N SER A 475 21.45 -0.98 34.35
CA SER A 475 21.16 0.28 35.04
C SER A 475 22.42 1.15 35.02
N THR A 476 22.38 2.26 34.30
CA THR A 476 23.42 3.29 34.22
C THR A 476 23.57 4.10 35.52
N GLN A 477 23.88 3.44 36.64
CA GLN A 477 24.14 4.13 37.92
C GLN A 477 25.49 3.81 38.59
N ASN A 478 26.39 3.02 37.99
CA ASN A 478 27.65 2.66 38.66
C ASN A 478 28.96 3.05 37.93
N SER A 479 28.91 4.00 36.98
CA SER A 479 30.12 4.49 36.30
C SER A 479 30.64 5.86 36.75
N GLU A 480 29.92 6.59 37.61
CA GLU A 480 30.37 7.91 38.09
C GLU A 480 31.34 7.84 39.29
N THR A 481 31.38 6.74 40.03
CA THR A 481 32.20 6.62 41.25
C THR A 481 33.64 6.13 41.03
N ARG A 482 34.08 5.89 39.79
CA ARG A 482 35.45 5.41 39.50
C ARG A 482 36.36 6.39 38.75
N ILE A 483 35.90 7.61 38.48
CA ILE A 483 36.69 8.64 37.79
C ILE A 483 37.21 9.73 38.75
N GLN A 484 36.70 9.82 39.98
CA GLN A 484 37.16 10.84 40.95
C GLN A 484 38.39 10.45 41.79
N GLU A 485 38.88 9.20 41.76
CA GLU A 485 40.06 8.78 42.55
C GLU A 485 41.41 8.83 41.79
N ARG A 486 41.48 9.44 40.60
CA ARG A 486 42.74 9.54 39.84
C ARG A 486 43.25 10.96 39.54
N PHE A 487 42.67 11.99 40.15
CA PHE A 487 43.13 13.38 40.01
C PHE A 487 43.32 14.06 41.38
N THR A 488 44.18 13.51 42.22
CA THR A 488 44.83 14.26 43.31
C THR A 488 46.21 13.66 43.58
N LEU A 489 47.22 14.54 43.63
CA LEU A 489 48.65 14.34 43.94
C LEU A 489 49.59 14.32 42.72
N ASN A 490 50.02 15.52 42.30
CA ASN A 490 51.44 15.87 42.20
C ASN A 490 51.59 17.39 41.99
N THR A 491 51.65 18.12 43.11
CA THR A 491 52.21 19.48 43.17
C THR A 491 53.22 19.53 44.31
N ALA A 492 54.48 19.31 43.97
CA ALA A 492 55.72 19.70 44.65
C ALA A 492 56.85 19.18 43.72
N SER A 493 57.93 19.86 43.39
CA SER A 493 58.53 21.10 43.86
C SER A 493 59.69 21.34 42.88
N CYS A 494 59.79 22.52 42.25
CA CYS A 494 61.05 23.04 41.72
C CYS A 494 61.27 24.39 42.40
N LYS A 495 62.23 24.43 43.32
CA LYS A 495 62.92 25.64 43.74
C LYS A 495 64.36 25.54 43.26
N GLU A 496 64.81 26.67 42.70
CA GLU A 496 66.16 27.05 42.27
C GLU A 496 66.69 26.40 40.98
#